data_AF-A0A416ZAV0-F1
#
_entry.id   AF-A0A416ZAV0-F1
#
_cell.length_a   1.000
_cell.length_b   1.000
_cell.length_c   1.000
_cell.angle_alpha   90.00
_cell.angle_beta   90.00
_cell.angle_gamma   90.00
#
_symmetry.space_group_name_H-M   'P 1'
#
loop_
_entity.id
_entity.type
_entity.pdbx_description
1 polymer ?
#
loop_
_entity_poly.entity_id
_entity_poly.type
_entity_poly.pdbx_seq_one_letter_code
_entity_poly.pdbx_strand_id
1 'polypeptide(L)'
;MSYERNYKAEDLDAFKIGETYRPECDTIGPYLIGGTYKGGGSAYGGKWKPSKPDDERFLGEPGSINRTADRNGDLRETKIGADGRAVKERHYSNHGNPKQHSIPHDHNIVWEGNRPNWGKAENYWGGDIPDFKSYWRCGMPYRILKSKNSLEDNRFKSISDFKWCMKCGGEVEIEWNGIHYGIIRYGTDDKITIYVWNCPETECCFNTADDALEYMVGSDRLRDVITQVTVLDRSI
;
A
#
# COMPACT_ATOMS: atom_id res chain seq x y z
N MET A 1 -24.16 -64.81 37.06
CA MET A 1 -25.30 -63.91 37.33
C MET A 1 -25.21 -62.75 36.34
N SER A 2 -26.06 -62.78 35.32
CA SER A 2 -26.19 -61.78 34.27
C SER A 2 -27.08 -60.63 34.77
N TYR A 3 -26.55 -59.41 34.80
CA TYR A 3 -27.34 -58.21 35.10
C TYR A 3 -27.62 -57.46 33.80
N GLU A 4 -28.83 -57.63 33.28
CA GLU A 4 -29.38 -56.80 32.20
C GLU A 4 -29.69 -55.39 32.74
N ARG A 5 -29.22 -54.36 32.02
CA ARG A 5 -29.49 -52.96 32.31
C ARG A 5 -30.68 -52.51 31.47
N ASN A 6 -31.83 -52.34 32.12
CA ASN A 6 -33.01 -51.72 31.52
C ASN A 6 -32.74 -50.24 31.22
N TYR A 7 -32.67 -49.87 29.94
CA TYR A 7 -32.70 -48.47 29.50
C TYR A 7 -34.14 -47.97 29.57
N LYS A 8 -34.44 -47.03 30.47
CA LYS A 8 -35.67 -46.25 30.41
C LYS A 8 -35.45 -45.09 29.44
N ALA A 9 -36.34 -44.95 28.45
CA ALA A 9 -36.37 -43.80 27.55
C ALA A 9 -36.87 -42.58 28.35
N GLU A 10 -36.07 -41.52 28.37
CA GLU A 10 -36.51 -40.23 28.93
C GLU A 10 -37.37 -39.49 27.90
N ASP A 11 -38.53 -39.03 28.37
CA ASP A 11 -39.55 -38.32 27.61
C ASP A 11 -39.11 -36.86 27.39
N LEU A 12 -38.88 -36.49 26.12
CA LEU A 12 -38.38 -35.17 25.70
C LEU A 12 -39.49 -34.16 25.38
N ASP A 13 -40.76 -34.47 25.70
CA ASP A 13 -41.88 -33.57 25.41
C ASP A 13 -41.94 -32.32 26.32
N ALA A 14 -41.07 -32.21 27.33
CA ALA A 14 -40.92 -30.99 28.15
C ALA A 14 -40.26 -29.80 27.42
N PHE A 15 -39.68 -30.01 26.23
CA PHE A 15 -38.95 -28.97 25.49
C PHE A 15 -39.71 -28.40 24.28
N LYS A 16 -40.97 -28.81 24.07
CA LYS A 16 -41.81 -28.27 23.00
C LYS A 16 -42.64 -27.09 23.50
N ILE A 17 -42.25 -25.88 23.12
CA ILE A 17 -43.12 -24.70 23.19
C ILE A 17 -43.86 -24.59 21.85
N GLY A 18 -45.19 -24.54 21.92
CA GLY A 18 -46.12 -24.74 20.81
C GLY A 18 -46.07 -23.72 19.67
N GLU A 19 -46.43 -24.20 18.48
CA GLU A 19 -46.59 -23.42 17.25
C GLU A 19 -47.99 -22.77 17.17
N THR A 20 -48.07 -21.49 16.77
CA THR A 20 -48.87 -21.01 15.61
C THR A 20 -48.73 -19.49 15.35
N TYR A 21 -47.93 -19.15 14.33
CA TYR A 21 -48.14 -18.23 13.18
C TYR A 21 -48.64 -16.74 13.29
N ARG A 22 -47.70 -15.81 12.96
CA ARG A 22 -47.67 -14.54 12.11
C ARG A 22 -48.65 -13.36 12.38
N PRO A 23 -48.34 -12.08 12.01
CA PRO A 23 -47.37 -11.59 11.00
C PRO A 23 -46.44 -10.43 11.46
N GLU A 24 -45.69 -9.87 10.50
CA GLU A 24 -44.80 -8.69 10.60
C GLU A 24 -43.36 -9.00 11.06
N CYS A 25 -42.52 -9.39 10.11
CA CYS A 25 -41.07 -9.29 10.26
C CYS A 25 -40.64 -7.88 9.88
N ASP A 26 -40.30 -7.07 10.89
CA ASP A 26 -39.47 -5.89 10.67
C ASP A 26 -38.16 -6.35 10.02
N THR A 27 -37.93 -5.88 8.81
CA THR A 27 -36.70 -6.12 8.08
C THR A 27 -35.59 -5.33 8.77
N ILE A 28 -34.90 -5.94 9.73
CA ILE A 28 -33.64 -5.40 10.26
C ILE A 28 -32.62 -5.50 9.12
N GLY A 29 -32.32 -4.35 8.50
CA GLY A 29 -31.30 -4.24 7.46
C GLY A 29 -29.96 -4.80 7.94
N PRO A 30 -29.14 -5.40 7.06
CA PRO A 30 -27.91 -6.05 7.49
C PRO A 30 -26.84 -5.00 7.83
N TYR A 31 -26.83 -4.56 9.08
CA TYR A 31 -25.66 -3.97 9.73
C TYR A 31 -25.07 -5.00 10.69
N LEU A 32 -24.23 -5.87 10.13
CA LEU A 32 -23.16 -6.53 10.88
C LEU A 32 -21.84 -6.25 10.16
N ILE A 33 -21.42 -4.99 10.20
CA ILE A 33 -20.01 -4.60 10.08
C ILE A 33 -19.42 -4.80 11.47
N GLY A 34 -19.03 -6.04 11.75
CA GLY A 34 -18.36 -6.43 12.99
C GLY A 34 -17.04 -7.12 12.65
N GLY A 35 -15.93 -6.44 12.94
CA GLY A 35 -14.66 -7.09 13.24
C GLY A 35 -14.06 -8.00 12.17
N THR A 36 -13.75 -7.46 11.00
CA THR A 36 -12.62 -7.94 10.19
C THR A 36 -12.26 -6.80 9.26
N TYR A 37 -11.11 -6.16 9.50
CA TYR A 37 -10.48 -5.30 8.50
C TYR A 37 -10.02 -6.20 7.34
N LYS A 38 -10.99 -6.61 6.50
CA LYS A 38 -10.72 -7.16 5.18
C LYS A 38 -10.05 -6.01 4.44
N GLY A 39 -8.79 -6.19 4.10
CA GLY A 39 -7.98 -5.19 3.39
C GLY A 39 -8.70 -4.67 2.15
N GLY A 40 -8.22 -3.56 1.57
CA GLY A 40 -8.74 -2.91 0.35
C GLY A 40 -8.69 -3.77 -0.93
N GLY A 41 -8.73 -5.09 -0.78
CA GLY A 41 -9.07 -6.12 -1.72
C GLY A 41 -10.52 -6.04 -2.19
N SER A 42 -10.81 -5.48 -3.36
CA SER A 42 -12.01 -5.89 -4.10
C SER A 42 -11.94 -7.41 -4.27
N ALA A 43 -12.80 -8.13 -3.57
CA ALA A 43 -12.90 -9.59 -3.64
C ALA A 43 -13.48 -10.06 -4.99
N TYR A 44 -13.85 -9.14 -5.89
CA TYR A 44 -14.55 -9.44 -7.13
C TYR A 44 -14.18 -8.45 -8.24
N GLY A 45 -13.15 -8.76 -9.04
CA GLY A 45 -12.94 -8.34 -10.45
C GLY A 45 -13.06 -6.85 -10.84
N GLY A 46 -13.29 -5.94 -9.91
CA GLY A 46 -13.57 -4.54 -10.18
C GLY A 46 -12.30 -3.79 -10.60
N LYS A 47 -12.48 -2.75 -11.44
CA LYS A 47 -11.41 -1.78 -11.76
C LYS A 47 -10.82 -1.24 -10.46
N TRP A 48 -9.49 -1.25 -10.33
CA TRP A 48 -8.82 -0.61 -9.22
C TRP A 48 -9.15 0.88 -9.20
N LYS A 49 -9.20 1.42 -7.99
CA LYS A 49 -9.49 2.82 -7.72
C LYS A 49 -8.38 3.39 -6.84
N PRO A 50 -7.97 4.66 -7.07
CA PRO A 50 -7.10 5.40 -6.17
C PRO A 50 -7.52 5.24 -4.71
N SER A 51 -6.56 4.98 -3.83
CA SER A 51 -6.82 4.87 -2.39
C SER A 51 -6.68 6.21 -1.67
N LYS A 52 -5.85 7.09 -2.23
CA LYS A 52 -5.61 8.47 -1.78
C LYS A 52 -5.56 9.43 -2.98
N PRO A 53 -5.75 10.74 -2.79
CA PRO A 53 -5.82 11.71 -3.88
C PRO A 53 -4.66 11.60 -4.90
N ASP A 54 -3.43 11.43 -4.43
CA ASP A 54 -2.27 11.38 -5.34
C ASP A 54 -2.17 10.08 -6.15
N ASP A 55 -2.94 9.04 -5.79
CA ASP A 55 -3.01 7.80 -6.57
C ASP A 55 -3.78 8.00 -7.89
N GLU A 56 -4.52 9.11 -8.05
CA GLU A 56 -5.16 9.45 -9.33
C GLU A 56 -4.15 9.56 -10.48
N ARG A 57 -2.88 9.85 -10.17
CA ARG A 57 -1.81 9.93 -11.15
C ARG A 57 -1.56 8.62 -11.91
N PHE A 58 -2.00 7.49 -11.39
CA PHE A 58 -1.80 6.20 -12.05
C PHE A 58 -2.78 5.91 -13.19
N LEU A 59 -3.78 6.76 -13.39
CA LEU A 59 -4.78 6.63 -14.45
C LEU A 59 -4.86 7.91 -15.27
N GLY A 60 -5.03 7.80 -16.58
CA GLY A 60 -5.11 8.99 -17.44
C GLY A 60 -5.31 8.68 -18.90
N GLU A 61 -5.12 9.70 -19.73
CA GLU A 61 -5.20 9.56 -21.18
C GLU A 61 -3.98 8.80 -21.71
N PRO A 62 -4.17 7.81 -22.59
CA PRO A 62 -3.07 7.13 -23.25
C PRO A 62 -2.07 8.09 -23.87
N GLY A 63 -0.79 7.89 -23.59
CA GLY A 63 0.25 8.75 -24.15
C GLY A 63 0.45 10.08 -23.42
N SER A 64 -0.20 10.30 -22.27
CA SER A 64 0.03 11.47 -21.41
C SER A 64 1.01 11.19 -20.26
N ILE A 65 1.48 12.27 -19.62
CA ILE A 65 2.25 12.21 -18.38
C ILE A 65 1.49 12.97 -17.30
N ASN A 66 1.09 12.27 -16.24
CA ASN A 66 0.54 12.90 -15.05
C ASN A 66 1.70 13.39 -14.17
N ARG A 67 1.63 14.62 -13.68
CA ARG A 67 2.65 15.23 -12.83
C ARG A 67 2.04 15.63 -11.50
N THR A 68 2.60 15.11 -10.42
CA THR A 68 2.23 15.42 -9.03
C THR A 68 3.47 15.89 -8.27
N ALA A 69 3.28 16.69 -7.24
CA ALA A 69 4.33 16.98 -6.27
C ALA A 69 3.80 16.64 -4.89
N ASP A 70 4.61 15.95 -4.09
CA ASP A 70 4.23 15.62 -2.73
C ASP A 70 4.19 16.87 -1.82
N ARG A 71 4.11 16.64 -0.51
CA ARG A 71 4.09 17.71 0.48
C ARG A 71 5.43 18.43 0.60
N ASN A 72 6.53 17.70 0.42
CA ASN A 72 7.89 18.21 0.49
C ASN A 72 8.30 18.96 -0.80
N GLY A 73 7.51 18.81 -1.85
CA GLY A 73 7.75 19.41 -3.17
C GLY A 73 8.45 18.47 -4.13
N ASP A 74 8.69 17.22 -3.74
CA ASP A 74 9.32 16.22 -4.59
C ASP A 74 8.36 15.83 -5.70
N LEU A 75 8.87 15.94 -6.93
CA LEU A 75 8.10 15.74 -8.14
C LEU A 75 8.00 14.25 -8.47
N ARG A 76 6.83 13.84 -8.94
CA ARG A 76 6.60 12.56 -9.60
C ARG A 76 6.04 12.79 -11.01
N GLU A 77 6.59 12.10 -11.99
CA GLU A 77 6.05 12.04 -13.34
C GLU A 77 5.61 10.61 -13.66
N THR A 78 4.32 10.42 -13.90
CA THR A 78 3.72 9.10 -14.16
C THR A 78 3.34 9.00 -15.64
N LYS A 79 4.00 8.10 -16.37
CA LYS A 79 3.78 7.85 -17.79
C LYS A 79 2.58 6.93 -17.98
N ILE A 80 1.60 7.36 -18.77
CA ILE A 80 0.38 6.60 -19.04
C ILE A 80 0.48 5.82 -20.35
N GLY A 81 0.28 4.51 -20.26
CA GLY A 81 0.30 3.55 -21.38
C GLY A 81 -0.99 3.53 -22.20
N ALA A 82 -1.01 2.65 -23.20
CA ALA A 82 -2.09 2.56 -24.18
C ALA A 82 -3.46 2.21 -23.57
N ASP A 83 -3.49 1.53 -22.42
CA ASP A 83 -4.70 1.12 -21.71
C ASP A 83 -5.18 2.15 -20.67
N GLY A 84 -4.58 3.34 -20.65
CA GLY A 84 -4.90 4.42 -19.72
C GLY A 84 -4.32 4.23 -18.32
N ARG A 85 -3.39 3.29 -18.14
CA ARG A 85 -2.75 3.01 -16.85
C ARG A 85 -1.28 3.40 -16.83
N ALA A 86 -0.76 3.67 -15.65
CA ALA A 86 0.66 3.92 -15.45
C ALA A 86 1.53 2.73 -15.90
N VAL A 87 2.59 3.02 -16.65
CA VAL A 87 3.60 2.03 -17.09
C VAL A 87 4.99 2.34 -16.56
N LYS A 88 5.23 3.59 -16.17
CA LYS A 88 6.50 4.05 -15.60
C LYS A 88 6.25 5.27 -14.72
N GLU A 89 6.99 5.41 -13.64
CA GLU A 89 6.99 6.60 -12.80
C GLU A 89 8.43 7.06 -12.55
N ARG A 90 8.66 8.37 -12.64
CA ARG A 90 9.94 9.01 -12.36
C ARG A 90 9.84 9.81 -11.08
N HIS A 91 10.76 9.57 -10.16
CA HIS A 91 10.88 10.27 -8.89
C HIS A 91 12.03 11.28 -8.95
N TYR A 92 11.81 12.45 -8.37
CA TYR A 92 12.81 13.53 -8.25
C TYR A 92 13.31 13.70 -6.81
N SER A 93 13.33 12.61 -6.05
CA SER A 93 13.89 12.52 -4.71
C SER A 93 14.92 11.39 -4.67
N ASN A 94 15.78 11.39 -3.66
CA ASN A 94 16.60 10.23 -3.32
C ASN A 94 16.13 9.54 -2.04
N HIS A 95 14.97 9.97 -1.50
CA HIS A 95 14.41 9.48 -0.24
C HIS A 95 15.43 9.51 0.93
N GLY A 96 16.29 10.54 0.97
CA GLY A 96 17.32 10.68 2.01
C GLY A 96 18.48 9.70 1.88
N ASN A 97 18.58 8.96 0.76
CA ASN A 97 19.64 7.99 0.50
C ASN A 97 20.28 8.18 -0.89
N PRO A 98 21.20 9.15 -1.04
CA PRO A 98 21.88 9.44 -2.31
C PRO A 98 22.82 8.32 -2.79
N LYS A 99 23.11 7.30 -1.97
CA LYS A 99 23.93 6.15 -2.38
C LYS A 99 23.12 5.15 -3.21
N GLN A 100 21.79 5.14 -3.04
CA GLN A 100 20.91 4.10 -3.57
C GLN A 100 19.95 4.62 -4.63
N HIS A 101 19.54 5.90 -4.52
CA HIS A 101 18.74 6.59 -5.53
C HIS A 101 19.44 7.81 -6.13
N SER A 102 19.45 7.88 -7.46
CA SER A 102 19.82 9.09 -8.20
C SER A 102 18.63 10.06 -8.25
N ILE A 103 18.92 11.32 -8.56
CA ILE A 103 17.88 12.32 -8.84
C ILE A 103 18.00 12.75 -10.31
N PRO A 104 17.01 12.43 -11.17
CA PRO A 104 15.87 11.57 -10.92
C PRO A 104 16.24 10.06 -10.95
N HIS A 105 15.28 9.20 -10.63
CA HIS A 105 15.30 7.75 -10.93
C HIS A 105 13.91 7.29 -11.39
N ASP A 106 13.83 6.17 -12.11
CA ASP A 106 12.57 5.64 -12.63
C ASP A 106 12.20 4.29 -12.01
N HIS A 107 10.91 3.99 -11.97
CA HIS A 107 10.35 2.65 -11.73
C HIS A 107 9.43 2.26 -12.87
N ASN A 108 9.59 1.04 -13.38
CA ASN A 108 8.54 0.45 -14.23
C ASN A 108 7.36 0.07 -13.37
N ILE A 109 6.14 0.30 -13.85
CA ILE A 109 4.91 -0.06 -13.15
C ILE A 109 4.23 -1.19 -13.91
N VAL A 110 4.03 -2.31 -13.21
CA VAL A 110 3.23 -3.44 -13.68
C VAL A 110 1.93 -3.51 -12.88
N TRP A 111 0.89 -4.13 -13.45
CA TRP A 111 -0.43 -4.23 -12.81
C TRP A 111 -0.74 -5.66 -12.39
N GLU A 112 -0.41 -6.02 -11.15
CA GLU A 112 -0.65 -7.34 -10.58
C GLU A 112 -1.97 -7.38 -9.82
N GLY A 113 -2.83 -8.36 -10.13
CA GLY A 113 -4.15 -8.45 -9.49
C GLY A 113 -4.97 -7.16 -9.64
N ASN A 114 -4.81 -6.48 -10.79
CA ASN A 114 -5.40 -5.19 -11.11
C ASN A 114 -4.89 -4.00 -10.28
N ARG A 115 -3.74 -4.09 -9.59
CA ARG A 115 -3.16 -3.00 -8.78
C ARG A 115 -1.76 -2.65 -9.27
N PRO A 116 -1.33 -1.39 -9.19
CA PRO A 116 0.03 -1.02 -9.58
C PRO A 116 1.05 -1.63 -8.61
N ASN A 117 2.16 -2.09 -9.17
CA ASN A 117 3.31 -2.66 -8.49
C ASN A 117 4.58 -2.09 -9.14
N TRP A 118 5.47 -1.53 -8.33
CA TRP A 118 6.70 -0.89 -8.76
C TRP A 118 7.78 -1.95 -8.90
N GLY A 119 8.40 -1.98 -10.08
CA GLY A 119 9.65 -2.70 -10.28
C GLY A 119 10.81 -1.99 -9.59
N LYS A 120 12.00 -2.59 -9.71
CA LYS A 120 13.25 -2.05 -9.18
C LYS A 120 13.55 -0.64 -9.73
N ALA A 121 14.14 0.20 -8.89
CA ALA A 121 14.64 1.52 -9.28
C ALA A 121 15.70 1.44 -10.40
N GLU A 122 15.49 2.23 -11.45
CA GLU A 122 16.43 2.49 -12.54
C GLU A 122 17.14 3.82 -12.28
N ASN A 123 18.38 3.73 -11.81
CA ASN A 123 19.20 4.90 -11.48
C ASN A 123 20.00 5.42 -12.67
N TYR A 124 20.19 6.75 -12.70
CA TYR A 124 20.92 7.50 -13.72
C TYR A 124 22.18 8.17 -13.16
N TRP A 125 23.05 7.38 -12.52
CA TRP A 125 24.27 7.89 -11.87
C TRP A 125 25.24 8.64 -12.81
N GLY A 126 25.25 8.28 -14.09
CA GLY A 126 26.07 8.93 -15.11
C GLY A 126 25.49 10.23 -15.68
N GLY A 127 24.26 10.61 -15.30
CA GLY A 127 23.57 11.77 -15.84
C GLY A 127 22.87 11.56 -17.19
N ASP A 128 23.03 10.38 -17.80
CA ASP A 128 22.32 9.98 -19.03
C ASP A 128 20.85 9.64 -18.71
N ILE A 129 20.07 10.69 -18.44
CA ILE A 129 18.66 10.57 -18.08
C ILE A 129 17.84 10.46 -19.38
N PRO A 130 17.10 9.35 -19.59
CA PRO A 130 16.28 9.20 -20.77
C PRO A 130 15.16 10.24 -20.79
N ASP A 131 14.84 10.74 -21.98
CA ASP A 131 13.70 11.63 -22.18
C ASP A 131 12.41 10.91 -21.77
N PHE A 132 11.76 11.43 -20.73
CA PHE A 132 10.50 10.87 -20.24
C PHE A 132 9.34 11.16 -21.20
N LYS A 133 9.48 12.23 -22.01
CA LYS A 133 8.42 12.88 -22.80
C LYS A 133 8.14 12.26 -24.15
N SER A 134 8.85 11.21 -24.55
CA SER A 134 8.64 10.59 -25.87
C SER A 134 8.02 9.20 -25.78
N TYR A 135 6.99 8.99 -26.60
CA TYR A 135 6.49 7.67 -26.99
C TYR A 135 6.41 7.65 -28.51
N TRP A 136 7.12 6.73 -29.17
CA TRP A 136 7.13 6.59 -30.63
C TRP A 136 7.47 7.90 -31.40
N ARG A 137 8.39 8.72 -30.88
CA ARG A 137 8.80 10.03 -31.44
C ARG A 137 7.71 11.12 -31.42
N CYS A 138 6.59 10.90 -30.74
CA CYS A 138 5.59 11.92 -30.45
C CYS A 138 5.80 12.48 -29.03
N GLY A 139 5.68 13.81 -28.89
CA GLY A 139 5.73 14.46 -27.59
C GLY A 139 4.48 14.15 -26.77
N MET A 140 4.67 13.80 -25.50
CA MET A 140 3.58 13.49 -24.56
C MET A 140 3.12 14.76 -23.81
N PRO A 141 1.81 15.06 -23.75
CA PRO A 141 1.30 16.20 -22.99
C PRO A 141 1.41 15.96 -21.48
N TYR A 142 1.72 17.02 -20.73
CA TYR A 142 1.68 17.02 -19.27
C TYR A 142 0.29 17.34 -18.74
N ARG A 143 -0.16 16.55 -17.77
CA ARG A 143 -1.32 16.83 -16.93
C ARG A 143 -0.85 17.09 -15.50
N ILE A 144 -0.95 18.33 -15.06
CA ILE A 144 -0.61 18.71 -13.68
C ILE A 144 -1.80 18.35 -12.79
N LEU A 145 -1.58 17.43 -11.86
CA LEU A 145 -2.55 17.10 -10.82
C LEU A 145 -2.24 17.94 -9.59
N LYS A 146 -3.28 18.62 -9.07
CA LYS A 146 -3.17 19.50 -7.90
C LYS A 146 -3.57 18.82 -6.60
N SER A 147 -3.97 17.55 -6.67
CA SER A 147 -4.16 16.73 -5.48
C SER A 147 -2.85 16.69 -4.69
N LYS A 148 -2.97 16.73 -3.37
CA LYS A 148 -1.88 16.47 -2.45
C LYS A 148 -2.45 15.65 -1.31
N ASN A 149 -1.80 14.54 -0.98
CA ASN A 149 -2.18 13.78 0.20
C ASN A 149 -1.99 14.61 1.47
N SER A 150 -2.96 14.54 2.38
CA SER A 150 -2.77 14.90 3.78
C SER A 150 -1.96 13.82 4.51
N LEU A 151 -1.51 14.11 5.74
CA LEU A 151 -0.86 13.09 6.58
C LEU A 151 -1.82 11.92 6.87
N GLU A 152 -3.12 12.20 7.00
CA GLU A 152 -4.12 11.16 7.22
C GLU A 152 -4.38 10.30 5.99
N ASP A 153 -4.24 10.83 4.78
CA ASP A 153 -4.32 10.06 3.54
C ASP A 153 -3.13 9.08 3.41
N ASN A 154 -1.95 9.51 3.88
CA ASN A 154 -0.73 8.71 3.88
C ASN A 154 -0.65 7.69 5.04
N ARG A 155 -1.39 7.91 6.14
CA ARG A 155 -1.31 7.05 7.33
C ARG A 155 -1.69 5.60 7.01
N PHE A 156 -0.81 4.66 7.38
CA PHE A 156 -1.11 3.24 7.34
C PHE A 156 -2.26 2.89 8.28
N LYS A 157 -3.31 2.27 7.76
CA LYS A 157 -4.50 1.94 8.56
C LYS A 157 -4.36 0.61 9.32
N SER A 158 -3.42 -0.23 8.90
CA SER A 158 -3.13 -1.53 9.53
C SER A 158 -1.72 -2.01 9.19
N ILE A 159 -1.23 -3.01 9.92
CA ILE A 159 -0.01 -3.74 9.55
C ILE A 159 -0.12 -4.34 8.14
N SER A 160 -1.29 -4.85 7.77
CA SER A 160 -1.51 -5.41 6.42
C SER A 160 -1.41 -4.35 5.32
N ASP A 161 -1.80 -3.10 5.60
CA ASP A 161 -1.66 -1.97 4.69
C ASP A 161 -0.17 -1.65 4.44
N PHE A 162 0.63 -1.60 5.51
CA PHE A 162 2.09 -1.47 5.39
C PHE A 162 2.73 -2.62 4.60
N LYS A 163 2.42 -3.87 4.95
CA LYS A 163 2.94 -5.04 4.25
C LYS A 163 2.58 -5.02 2.76
N TRP A 164 1.36 -4.57 2.45
CA TRP A 164 0.92 -4.41 1.07
C TRP A 164 1.72 -3.33 0.33
N CYS A 165 1.91 -2.16 0.95
CA CYS A 165 2.74 -1.09 0.40
C CYS A 165 4.16 -1.60 0.06
N MET A 166 4.81 -2.31 0.99
CA MET A 166 6.13 -2.92 0.77
C MET A 166 6.13 -3.96 -0.35
N LYS A 167 5.09 -4.80 -0.42
CA LYS A 167 4.93 -5.79 -1.49
C LYS A 167 4.85 -5.12 -2.87
N CYS A 168 4.18 -3.97 -2.95
CA CYS A 168 4.05 -3.18 -4.18
C CYS A 168 5.30 -2.37 -4.54
N GLY A 169 6.40 -2.46 -3.80
CA GLY A 169 7.58 -1.62 -4.06
C GLY A 169 7.40 -0.17 -3.61
N GLY A 170 6.50 0.06 -2.65
CA GLY A 170 6.25 1.40 -2.12
C GLY A 170 7.48 1.98 -1.45
N GLU A 171 7.80 3.22 -1.80
CA GLU A 171 8.78 4.06 -1.12
C GLU A 171 8.06 4.94 -0.11
N VAL A 172 8.57 5.01 1.11
CA VAL A 172 7.86 5.54 2.28
C VAL A 172 8.80 6.37 3.15
N GLU A 173 8.27 7.47 3.66
CA GLU A 173 8.91 8.38 4.60
C GLU A 173 8.06 8.46 5.87
N ILE A 174 8.65 8.17 7.03
CA ILE A 174 7.94 8.21 8.31
C ILE A 174 8.70 9.03 9.34
N GLU A 175 7.96 9.66 10.24
CA GLU A 175 8.50 10.27 11.45
C GLU A 175 7.93 9.59 12.70
N TRP A 176 8.81 9.25 13.63
CA TRP A 176 8.44 8.77 14.97
C TRP A 176 9.29 9.45 16.03
N ASN A 177 8.63 10.06 17.03
CA ASN A 177 9.29 10.77 18.14
C ASN A 177 10.37 11.78 17.67
N GLY A 178 10.11 12.50 16.58
CA GLY A 178 11.02 13.50 16.02
C GLY A 178 12.20 12.91 15.21
N ILE A 179 12.23 11.59 14.98
CA ILE A 179 13.23 10.95 14.13
C ILE A 179 12.58 10.60 12.79
N HIS A 180 13.19 11.07 11.70
CA HIS A 180 12.76 10.80 10.33
C HIS A 180 13.47 9.56 9.79
N TYR A 181 12.71 8.65 9.18
CA TYR A 181 13.18 7.42 8.56
C TYR A 181 12.75 7.31 7.10
N GLY A 182 13.60 6.73 6.26
CA GLY A 182 13.24 6.25 4.93
C GLY A 182 13.05 4.74 4.92
N ILE A 183 12.05 4.26 4.17
CA ILE A 183 11.79 2.85 3.91
C ILE A 183 11.60 2.68 2.40
N ILE A 184 12.55 2.03 1.75
CA ILE A 184 12.57 1.85 0.28
C ILE A 184 13.00 0.43 -0.09
N ARG A 185 12.92 0.06 -1.37
CA ARG A 185 13.40 -1.23 -1.88
C ARG A 185 14.48 -1.06 -2.93
N TYR A 186 15.64 -1.68 -2.71
CA TYR A 186 16.75 -1.63 -3.67
C TYR A 186 17.74 -2.81 -3.49
N GLY A 187 18.75 -2.85 -4.37
CA GLY A 187 19.86 -3.81 -4.34
C GLY A 187 19.70 -5.01 -5.27
N THR A 188 20.59 -6.00 -5.15
CA THR A 188 20.62 -7.23 -5.97
C THR A 188 19.44 -8.15 -5.68
N ASP A 189 18.78 -7.98 -4.53
CA ASP A 189 17.72 -8.86 -4.03
C ASP A 189 16.39 -8.12 -3.76
N ASP A 190 16.26 -6.84 -4.12
CA ASP A 190 15.02 -6.05 -3.93
C ASP A 190 14.52 -6.06 -2.47
N LYS A 191 15.46 -5.97 -1.52
CA LYS A 191 15.17 -6.03 -0.07
C LYS A 191 14.52 -4.76 0.40
N ILE A 192 13.70 -4.88 1.44
CA ILE A 192 13.14 -3.73 2.17
C ILE A 192 14.26 -3.16 3.02
N THR A 193 14.58 -1.89 2.86
CA THR A 193 15.66 -1.24 3.61
C THR A 193 15.13 -0.07 4.39
N ILE A 194 15.45 -0.03 5.69
CA ILE A 194 15.09 1.03 6.61
C ILE A 194 16.36 1.74 7.09
N TYR A 195 16.33 3.07 7.13
CA TYR A 195 17.42 3.90 7.65
C TYR A 195 16.88 5.19 8.26
N VAL A 196 17.67 5.80 9.13
CA VAL A 196 17.47 7.19 9.56
C VAL A 196 17.76 8.12 8.39
N TRP A 197 16.85 9.07 8.15
CA TRP A 197 16.90 9.99 7.02
C TRP A 197 18.25 10.72 6.93
N ASN A 198 18.83 10.80 5.72
CA ASN A 198 20.16 11.35 5.45
C ASN A 198 21.34 10.66 6.17
N CYS A 199 21.11 9.51 6.81
CA CYS A 199 22.13 8.69 7.46
C CYS A 199 22.14 7.27 6.87
N PRO A 200 22.50 7.10 5.58
CA PRO A 200 22.48 5.79 4.90
C PRO A 200 23.43 4.76 5.53
N GLU A 201 24.39 5.17 6.35
CA GLU A 201 25.17 4.26 7.19
C GLU A 201 24.36 3.50 8.25
N THR A 202 23.10 3.88 8.49
CA THR A 202 22.17 3.21 9.43
C THR A 202 21.27 2.16 8.77
N GLU A 203 21.47 1.90 7.47
CA GLU A 203 20.68 0.96 6.68
C GLU A 203 20.61 -0.44 7.32
N CYS A 204 19.38 -0.94 7.44
CA CYS A 204 19.07 -2.32 7.79
C CYS A 204 18.21 -2.94 6.69
N CYS A 205 18.64 -4.07 6.12
CA CYS A 205 17.98 -4.73 5.01
C CYS A 205 17.20 -5.97 5.46
N PHE A 206 15.98 -6.12 4.95
CA PHE A 206 15.02 -7.14 5.33
C PHE A 206 14.48 -7.87 4.11
N ASN A 207 14.28 -9.19 4.23
CA ASN A 207 13.72 -10.00 3.14
C ASN A 207 12.20 -9.89 3.06
N THR A 208 11.54 -9.72 4.22
CA THR A 208 10.08 -9.66 4.31
C THR A 208 9.63 -8.44 5.07
N ALA A 209 8.38 -8.02 4.82
CA ALA A 209 7.77 -6.95 5.57
C ALA A 209 7.53 -7.33 7.04
N ASP A 210 7.42 -8.63 7.36
CA ASP A 210 7.38 -9.11 8.74
C ASP A 210 8.70 -8.87 9.49
N ASP A 211 9.84 -9.12 8.84
CA ASP A 211 11.15 -8.85 9.42
C ASP A 211 11.38 -7.34 9.60
N ALA A 212 10.98 -6.55 8.59
CA ALA A 212 11.09 -5.09 8.63
C ALA A 212 10.27 -4.47 9.78
N LEU A 213 9.13 -5.07 10.14
CA LEU A 213 8.30 -4.63 11.27
C LEU A 213 8.98 -4.82 12.64
N GLU A 214 10.02 -5.65 12.74
CA GLU A 214 10.80 -5.79 13.98
C GLU A 214 11.89 -4.71 14.12
N TYR A 215 12.08 -3.84 13.12
CA TYR A 215 13.02 -2.73 13.22
C TYR A 215 12.63 -1.75 14.35
N MET A 216 13.64 -1.24 15.05
CA MET A 216 13.46 -0.28 16.15
C MET A 216 13.42 1.15 15.60
N VAL A 217 12.28 1.82 15.76
CA VAL A 217 12.14 3.25 15.53
C VAL A 217 12.18 3.97 16.88
N GLY A 218 13.32 4.59 17.18
CA GLY A 218 13.63 5.08 18.52
C GLY A 218 13.70 3.92 19.52
N SER A 219 12.86 3.96 20.55
CA SER A 219 12.75 2.89 21.56
C SER A 219 11.66 1.86 21.28
N ASP A 220 10.86 2.05 20.23
CA ASP A 220 9.68 1.22 19.93
C ASP A 220 9.90 0.36 18.69
N ARG A 221 9.23 -0.80 18.62
CA ARG A 221 9.22 -1.62 17.40
C ARG A 221 8.27 -1.02 16.39
N LEU A 222 8.68 -1.00 15.11
CA LEU A 222 7.86 -0.50 14.01
C LEU A 222 6.48 -1.18 13.99
N ARG A 223 6.42 -2.50 14.25
CA ARG A 223 5.18 -3.28 14.38
C ARG A 223 4.15 -2.64 15.31
N ASP A 224 4.61 -2.12 16.44
CA ASP A 224 3.76 -1.62 17.52
C ASP A 224 3.22 -0.21 17.20
N VAL A 225 3.94 0.55 16.37
CA VAL A 225 3.68 1.97 16.12
C VAL A 225 3.29 2.29 14.68
N ILE A 226 3.37 1.37 13.72
CA ILE A 226 3.20 1.65 12.27
C ILE A 226 1.89 2.35 11.89
N THR A 227 0.82 2.17 12.67
CA THR A 227 -0.48 2.84 12.43
C THR A 227 -0.61 4.21 13.10
N GLN A 228 0.38 4.59 13.90
CA GLN A 228 0.48 5.80 14.71
C GLN A 228 1.61 6.73 14.26
N VAL A 229 2.62 6.21 13.56
CA VAL A 229 3.68 7.05 12.97
C VAL A 229 3.10 8.11 12.05
N THR A 230 3.77 9.25 11.97
CA THR A 230 3.45 10.26 10.97
C THR A 230 4.04 9.79 9.64
N VAL A 231 3.20 9.37 8.70
CA VAL A 231 3.64 9.04 7.34
C VAL A 231 3.73 10.34 6.53
N LEU A 232 4.96 10.79 6.27
CA LEU A 232 5.23 12.05 5.57
C LEU A 232 4.92 11.90 4.08
N ASP A 233 5.37 10.81 3.47
CA ASP A 233 5.06 10.44 2.09
C ASP A 233 5.01 8.90 1.94
N ARG A 234 4.18 8.42 1.00
CA ARG A 234 4.24 7.04 0.51
C ARG A 234 3.73 6.94 -0.93
N SER A 235 4.40 6.12 -1.73
CA SER A 235 4.10 5.97 -3.15
C SER A 235 2.71 5.36 -3.43
N ILE A 236 2.27 4.39 -2.60
CA ILE A 236 0.97 3.70 -2.65
C ILE A 236 0.37 3.48 -1.26
#